data_AF-A0A836H7D1-F1
#
_entry.id   AF-A0A836H7D1-F1
#
_cell.length_a   1.000
_cell.length_b   1.000
_cell.length_c   1.000
_cell.angle_alpha   90.00
_cell.angle_beta   90.00
_cell.angle_gamma   90.00
#
_symmetry.space_group_name_H-M   'P 1'
#
loop_
_entity.id
_entity.type
_entity.pdbx_description
1 polymer ?
#
loop_
_entity_poly.entity_id
_entity_poly.type
_entity_poly.pdbx_seq_one_letter_code
_entity_poly.pdbx_strand_id
1 'polypeptide(L)'
;MCTTSSARRDCRVKIHSVGICGSDVHYYEHGHIGPFVVERPMILGHEASGTIVAVGAEVKNLKAGDRVALEPGIPRWDSAQTLGGL
;
A
#
# COMPACT_ATOMS: atom_id res chain seq x y z
N MET A 1 -1.82 2.76 10.88
CA MET A 1 -0.95 3.32 11.94
C MET A 1 0.39 3.61 11.27
N CYS A 2 0.78 4.89 11.13
CA CYS A 2 2.10 5.27 10.62
C CYS A 2 3.12 4.96 11.71
N THR A 3 3.71 3.78 11.69
CA THR A 3 4.75 3.39 12.63
C THR A 3 6.05 4.14 12.28
N THR A 4 6.77 4.58 13.31
CA THR A 4 8.01 5.37 13.17
C THR A 4 9.20 4.56 12.66
N SER A 5 9.12 3.22 12.68
CA SER A 5 10.11 2.30 12.10
C SER A 5 9.53 1.59 10.88
N SER A 6 10.17 1.72 9.72
CA SER A 6 9.88 0.84 8.59
C SER A 6 10.41 -0.56 8.89
N ALA A 7 9.67 -1.63 8.57
CA ALA A 7 10.21 -2.97 8.66
C ALA A 7 11.46 -3.10 7.76
N ARG A 8 12.27 -4.16 7.96
CA ARG A 8 13.58 -4.29 7.30
C ARG A 8 13.51 -4.19 5.77
N ARG A 9 12.38 -4.57 5.16
CA ARG A 9 12.13 -4.54 3.71
C ARG A 9 11.17 -3.45 3.25
N ASP A 10 10.68 -2.60 4.17
CA ASP A 10 9.68 -1.59 3.86
C ASP A 10 10.34 -0.23 3.57
N CYS A 11 9.60 0.63 2.85
CA CYS A 11 9.94 2.04 2.67
C CYS A 11 8.89 2.92 3.32
N ARG A 12 9.31 4.04 3.92
CA ARG A 12 8.39 5.10 4.35
C ARG A 12 8.29 6.15 3.26
N VAL A 13 7.06 6.47 2.85
CA VAL A 13 6.79 7.38 1.73
C VAL A 13 6.03 8.60 2.23
N LYS A 14 6.49 9.80 1.86
CA LYS A 14 5.68 11.02 1.94
C LYS A 14 4.76 11.04 0.72
N ILE A 15 3.47 10.85 0.98
CA ILE A 15 2.43 10.85 -0.04
C ILE A 15 2.26 12.27 -0.60
N HIS A 16 2.21 12.39 -1.93
CA HIS A 16 1.90 13.64 -2.63
C HIS A 16 0.46 13.66 -3.12
N SER A 17 0.03 12.55 -3.72
CA SER A 17 -1.30 12.42 -4.31
C SER A 17 -1.83 11.01 -4.10
N VAL A 18 -3.15 10.91 -3.92
CA VAL A 18 -3.91 9.65 -3.84
C VAL A 18 -5.13 9.78 -4.74
N GLY A 19 -5.25 8.88 -5.71
CA GLY A 19 -6.45 8.69 -6.51
C GLY A 19 -7.55 8.02 -5.68
N ILE A 20 -8.80 8.32 -6.05
CA ILE A 20 -10.00 7.77 -5.43
C ILE A 20 -10.80 7.14 -6.56
N CYS A 21 -11.26 5.91 -6.35
CA CYS A 21 -12.12 5.21 -7.31
C CYS A 21 -13.45 4.80 -6.67
N GLY A 22 -14.30 4.15 -7.46
CA GLY A 22 -15.63 3.71 -7.00
C GLY A 22 -15.56 2.78 -5.77
N SER A 23 -14.47 2.02 -5.60
CA SER A 23 -14.33 1.14 -4.44
C SER A 23 -14.12 1.91 -3.13
N ASP A 24 -13.35 3.00 -3.14
CA ASP A 24 -13.18 3.87 -1.96
C ASP A 24 -14.52 4.52 -1.58
N VAL A 25 -15.29 4.98 -2.56
CA VAL A 25 -16.64 5.55 -2.35
C VAL A 25 -17.57 4.49 -1.77
N HIS A 26 -17.57 3.28 -2.33
CA HIS A 26 -18.40 2.18 -1.85
C HIS A 26 -18.08 1.80 -0.39
N TYR A 27 -16.79 1.79 -0.02
CA TYR A 27 -16.40 1.59 1.38
C TYR A 27 -16.80 2.76 2.28
N TYR A 28 -16.70 4.00 1.81
CA TYR A 28 -17.09 5.17 2.59
C TYR A 28 -18.60 5.20 2.87
N GLU A 29 -19.43 4.89 1.88
CA GLU A 29 -20.90 4.95 1.99
C GLU A 29 -21.51 3.72 2.67
N HIS A 30 -20.97 2.53 2.41
CA HIS A 30 -21.58 1.27 2.83
C HIS A 30 -20.75 0.51 3.88
N GLY A 31 -19.48 0.86 4.10
CA GLY A 31 -18.62 0.16 5.04
C GLY A 31 -18.22 -1.25 4.62
N HIS A 32 -18.46 -1.65 3.37
CA HIS A 32 -18.04 -2.95 2.84
C HIS A 32 -17.95 -2.95 1.30
N ILE A 33 -17.28 -3.93 0.70
CA ILE A 33 -17.40 -4.26 -0.73
C ILE A 33 -17.44 -5.78 -0.91
N GLY A 34 -18.51 -6.30 -1.50
CA GLY A 34 -18.75 -7.75 -1.53
C GLY A 34 -18.65 -8.36 -0.12
N PRO A 35 -17.84 -9.42 0.09
CA PRO A 35 -17.67 -10.06 1.39
C PRO A 35 -16.71 -9.33 2.35
N PHE A 36 -16.06 -8.23 1.93
CA PHE A 36 -15.06 -7.53 2.73
C PHE A 36 -15.70 -6.39 3.53
N VAL A 37 -15.81 -6.57 4.85
CA VAL A 37 -16.50 -5.64 5.76
C VAL A 37 -15.50 -4.86 6.62
N VAL A 38 -15.73 -3.56 6.78
CA VAL A 38 -14.93 -2.68 7.66
C VAL A 38 -15.40 -2.86 9.11
N GLU A 39 -14.72 -3.72 9.86
CA GLU A 39 -15.05 -3.99 11.27
C GLU A 39 -14.38 -3.03 12.25
N ARG A 40 -13.34 -2.31 11.80
CA ARG A 40 -12.52 -1.38 12.59
C ARG A 40 -12.08 -0.21 11.71
N PRO A 41 -11.69 0.94 12.29
CA PRO A 41 -11.23 2.09 11.51
C PRO A 41 -10.16 1.70 10.47
N MET A 42 -10.42 2.03 9.21
CA MET A 42 -9.59 1.71 8.05
C MET A 42 -9.18 3.01 7.35
N ILE A 43 -7.94 3.08 6.86
CA ILE A 43 -7.47 4.18 6.02
C ILE A 43 -7.81 3.82 4.56
N LEU A 44 -8.55 4.68 3.87
CA LEU A 44 -8.90 4.53 2.45
C LEU A 44 -7.81 5.06 1.51
N GLY A 45 -7.95 4.75 0.23
CA GLY A 45 -7.03 5.16 -0.83
C GLY A 45 -5.95 4.12 -1.11
N HIS A 46 -5.89 3.65 -2.36
CA HIS A 46 -4.97 2.61 -2.82
C HIS A 46 -4.27 2.97 -4.14
N GLU A 47 -4.49 4.18 -4.65
CA GLU A 47 -3.92 4.68 -5.90
C GLU A 47 -2.94 5.84 -5.62
N ALA A 48 -1.80 5.56 -4.97
CA ALA A 48 -0.95 6.61 -4.41
C ALA A 48 0.38 6.81 -5.16
N SER A 49 0.91 8.04 -5.07
CA SER A 49 2.27 8.38 -5.46
C SER A 49 2.94 9.30 -4.42
N GLY A 50 4.27 9.24 -4.35
CA GLY A 50 5.01 9.92 -3.29
C GLY A 50 6.51 9.97 -3.50
N THR A 51 7.20 10.45 -2.46
CA THR A 51 8.66 10.41 -2.36
C THR A 51 9.09 9.60 -1.15
N ILE A 52 10.05 8.70 -1.33
CA ILE A 52 10.62 7.92 -0.23
C ILE A 52 11.35 8.86 0.73
N VAL A 53 11.03 8.77 2.02
CA VAL A 53 11.71 9.52 3.10
C VAL A 53 12.59 8.65 3.98
N ALA A 54 12.41 7.33 3.96
CA ALA A 54 13.27 6.36 4.64
C ALA A 54 13.13 4.97 4.02
N VAL A 55 14.18 4.15 4.11
CA VAL A 55 14.18 2.75 3.66
C VAL A 55 14.66 1.82 4.78
N GLY A 56 14.11 0.60 4.82
CA GLY A 56 14.57 -0.46 5.71
C GLY A 56 15.96 -0.99 5.33
N ALA A 57 16.65 -1.62 6.30
CA ALA A 57 18.05 -2.06 6.15
C ALA A 57 18.29 -3.11 5.04
N GLU A 58 17.26 -3.87 4.67
CA GLU A 58 17.32 -4.89 3.62
C GLU A 58 16.91 -4.36 2.23
N VAL A 59 16.43 -3.12 2.11
CA VAL A 59 16.13 -2.49 0.81
C VAL A 59 17.43 -2.10 0.13
N LYS A 60 17.65 -2.59 -1.11
CA LYS A 60 18.90 -2.37 -1.87
C LYS A 60 18.72 -1.61 -3.19
N ASN A 61 17.49 -1.53 -3.67
CA ASN A 61 17.14 -1.03 -5.00
C ASN A 61 16.41 0.34 -4.98
N LEU A 62 16.13 0.88 -3.80
CA LEU A 62 15.44 2.16 -3.59
C LEU A 62 16.17 2.97 -2.52
N LYS A 63 16.05 4.30 -2.57
CA LYS A 63 16.65 5.21 -1.58
C LYS A 63 15.74 6.42 -1.27
N ALA A 64 16.03 7.11 -0.17
CA ALA A 64 15.37 8.37 0.14
C ALA A 64 15.56 9.40 -1.00
N GLY A 65 14.49 10.13 -1.31
CA GLY A 65 14.43 11.07 -2.44
C GLY A 65 13.86 10.49 -3.73
N ASP A 66 13.81 9.16 -3.89
CA ASP A 66 13.21 8.54 -5.07
C ASP A 66 11.70 8.83 -5.13
N ARG A 67 11.21 9.13 -6.33
CA ARG A 67 9.78 9.27 -6.63
C ARG A 67 9.21 7.90 -6.99
N VAL A 68 8.09 7.54 -6.39
CA VAL A 68 7.48 6.21 -6.53
C VAL A 68 5.98 6.30 -6.76
N ALA A 69 5.48 5.39 -7.59
CA ALA A 69 4.07 4.98 -7.59
C ALA A 69 3.93 3.75 -6.69
N LEU A 70 2.80 3.61 -6.01
CA LEU A 70 2.56 2.53 -5.07
C LEU A 70 1.63 1.48 -5.70
N GLU A 71 2.13 0.26 -5.80
CA GLU A 71 1.30 -0.92 -6.05
C GLU A 71 0.76 -1.41 -4.70
N PRO A 72 -0.56 -1.37 -4.44
CA PRO A 72 -1.12 -1.64 -3.11
C PRO A 72 -1.21 -3.14 -2.76
N GLY A 73 -1.17 -4.02 -3.76
CA GLY A 73 -1.24 -5.47 -3.58
C GLY A 73 0.12 -6.05 -3.23
N ILE A 74 0.25 -6.68 -2.06
CA ILE A 74 1.45 -7.46 -1.70
C ILE A 74 1.06 -8.94 -1.72
N PRO A 75 1.45 -9.71 -2.73
CA PRO A 75 1.07 -11.11 -2.85
C PRO A 75 1.85 -12.00 -1.88
N ARG A 76 1.34 -13.23 -1.73
CA ARG A 76 2.09 -14.36 -1.16
C ARG A 76 3.01 -14.93 -2.24
N TRP A 77 4.29 -14.55 -2.19
CA TRP A 77 5.29 -14.91 -3.20
C TRP A 77 5.52 -16.41 -3.42
N ASP A 78 5.13 -17.26 -2.45
CA ASP A 78 5.25 -18.71 -2.50
C ASP A 78 3.98 -19.44 -2.98
N SER A 79 2.93 -18.70 -3.32
CA SER A 79 1.66 -19.28 -3.75
C SER A 79 1.69 -19.79 -5.19
N ALA A 80 0.85 -20.79 -5.50
CA ALA A 80 0.71 -21.31 -6.86
C ALA A 80 0.26 -20.22 -7.85
N GLN A 81 -0.55 -19.26 -7.39
CA GLN A 81 -1.01 -18.12 -8.18
C GLN A 81 0.17 -17.23 -8.60
N THR A 82 1.00 -16.81 -7.64
CA THR A 82 2.16 -15.96 -7.94
C THR A 82 3.21 -16.69 -8.78
N LEU A 83 3.45 -17.98 -8.51
CA LEU A 83 4.33 -18.81 -9.35
C LEU A 83 3.78 -19.00 -10.78
N GLY A 84 2.46 -18.89 -10.96
CA GLY A 84 1.78 -18.90 -12.25
C GLY A 84 1.74 -17.54 -12.96
N GLY A 85 2.29 -16.47 -12.35
CA GLY A 85 2.30 -15.12 -12.92
C GLY A 85 1.00 -14.34 -12.70
N LEU A 86 0.21 -14.72 -11.69
CA LEU A 86 -0.98 -14.00 -11.23
C LEU A 86 -0.69 -13.11 -10.03
#